data_AF-A0AAQ4FHJ4-F1
#
_entry.id   AF-A0AAQ4FHJ4-F1
#
_cell.length_a   1.000
_cell.length_b   1.000
_cell.length_c   1.000
_cell.angle_alpha   90.00
_cell.angle_beta   90.00
_cell.angle_gamma   90.00
#
_symmetry.space_group_name_H-M   'P 1'
#
loop_
_entity.id
_entity.type
_entity.pdbx_description
1 polymer ?
#
loop_
_entity_poly.entity_id
_entity_poly.type
_entity_poly.pdbx_seq_one_letter_code
_entity_poly.pdbx_strand_id
1 'polypeptide(L)'
;MGCPHQGPSWRALLLAVLVLCHDAALSVPRRRNFKWSTFIRCVDNRSWLLLSLDGACVTLIMYATYRTMLNLECPNCDLYFHCRANYNALRWCRKSRRSLEVNAMIGNCQDLSKPGRTPEQKAQEAKARQDGREQKDCASLYLRKVGCSYNPRSGKCMDFEKARTKS
;
A
#
# COMPACT_ATOMS: atom_id res chain seq x y z
N MET A 1 6.63 15.40 -40.08
CA MET A 1 6.22 14.15 -39.40
C MET A 1 6.24 14.43 -37.90
N GLY A 2 5.07 14.60 -37.30
CA GLY A 2 4.92 15.09 -35.92
C GLY A 2 5.06 13.99 -34.88
N CYS A 3 5.68 14.31 -33.75
CA CYS A 3 5.74 13.46 -32.55
C CYS A 3 4.32 13.17 -32.03
N PRO A 4 3.97 11.91 -31.70
CA PRO A 4 2.72 11.64 -31.03
C PRO A 4 2.84 12.07 -29.56
N HIS A 5 2.20 13.17 -29.21
CA HIS A 5 1.84 13.49 -27.83
C HIS A 5 0.80 12.46 -27.37
N GLN A 6 1.25 11.36 -26.77
CA GLN A 6 0.40 10.53 -25.93
C GLN A 6 0.22 11.26 -24.60
N GLY A 7 -0.80 12.11 -24.55
CA GLY A 7 -1.31 12.63 -23.28
C GLY A 7 -1.76 11.48 -22.36
N PRO A 8 -1.81 11.69 -21.04
CA PRO A 8 -2.25 10.68 -20.09
C PRO A 8 -3.61 10.11 -20.50
N SER A 9 -3.69 8.78 -20.57
CA SER A 9 -4.93 8.05 -20.87
C SER A 9 -6.04 8.55 -19.93
N TRP A 10 -7.14 9.02 -20.52
CA TRP A 10 -8.33 9.51 -19.78
C TRP A 10 -8.84 8.52 -18.73
N ARG A 11 -8.55 7.22 -18.88
CA ARG A 11 -8.84 6.17 -17.89
C ARG A 11 -7.93 6.22 -16.66
N ALA A 12 -6.65 6.53 -16.85
CA ALA A 12 -5.71 6.75 -15.75
C ALA A 12 -6.03 8.05 -15.00
N LEU A 13 -6.44 9.08 -15.74
CA LEU A 13 -6.98 10.32 -15.18
C LEU A 13 -8.28 10.07 -14.40
N LEU A 14 -9.22 9.27 -14.90
CA LEU A 14 -10.45 8.93 -14.19
C LEU A 14 -10.18 8.13 -12.90
N LEU A 15 -9.27 7.15 -12.93
CA LEU A 15 -8.87 6.42 -11.73
C LEU A 15 -8.14 7.32 -10.73
N ALA A 16 -7.27 8.22 -11.20
CA ALA A 16 -6.62 9.21 -10.34
C ALA A 16 -7.64 10.20 -9.75
N VAL A 17 -8.62 10.66 -10.53
CA VAL A 17 -9.69 11.56 -10.08
C VAL A 17 -10.61 10.87 -9.09
N LEU A 18 -11.00 9.60 -9.32
CA LEU A 18 -11.81 8.83 -8.36
C LEU A 18 -11.07 8.58 -7.04
N VAL A 19 -9.75 8.33 -7.11
CA VAL A 19 -8.88 8.21 -5.92
C VAL A 19 -8.77 9.55 -5.18
N LEU A 20 -8.61 10.68 -5.90
CA LEU A 20 -8.47 12.02 -5.32
C LEU A 20 -9.79 12.59 -4.77
N CYS A 21 -10.94 12.31 -5.41
CA CYS A 21 -12.26 12.76 -4.94
C CYS A 21 -12.72 12.04 -3.67
N HIS A 22 -12.28 10.80 -3.44
CA HIS A 22 -12.51 10.10 -2.17
C HIS A 22 -11.63 10.61 -1.01
N ASP A 23 -10.55 11.35 -1.30
CA ASP A 23 -9.61 11.87 -0.29
C ASP A 23 -10.05 13.21 0.32
N ALA A 24 -10.94 13.96 -0.33
CA ALA A 24 -11.43 15.24 0.20
C ALA A 24 -12.40 15.10 1.38
N ALA A 25 -13.00 13.92 1.58
CA ALA A 25 -14.07 13.70 2.56
C ALA A 25 -13.60 13.18 3.94
N LEU A 26 -12.33 12.76 4.08
CA LEU A 26 -11.84 12.13 5.31
C LEU A 26 -10.52 12.79 5.73
N SER A 27 -10.61 13.66 6.73
CA SER A 27 -9.49 14.28 7.42
C SER A 27 -8.70 13.23 8.22
N VAL A 28 -7.91 12.41 7.52
CA VAL A 28 -6.94 11.50 8.15
C VAL A 28 -5.62 12.26 8.34
N PRO A 29 -5.05 12.31 9.55
CA PRO A 29 -3.69 12.75 9.79
C PRO A 29 -2.72 12.07 8.83
N ARG A 30 -2.32 12.83 7.82
CA ARG A 30 -1.40 12.44 6.76
C ARG A 30 -0.12 11.93 7.42
N ARG A 31 0.32 10.70 7.13
CA ARG A 31 1.71 10.30 7.44
C ARG A 31 2.62 11.39 6.89
N ARG A 32 3.24 12.17 7.78
CA ARG A 32 3.74 13.52 7.46
C ARG A 32 4.83 13.56 6.38
N ASN A 33 5.41 12.41 5.99
CA ASN A 33 6.57 12.33 5.10
C ASN A 33 6.37 11.37 3.90
N PHE A 34 5.18 11.26 3.30
CA PHE A 34 5.02 10.53 2.03
C PHE A 34 4.92 11.48 0.83
N LYS A 35 5.85 11.38 -0.12
CA LYS A 35 5.89 12.20 -1.35
C LYS A 35 5.00 11.59 -2.44
N TRP A 36 3.72 11.92 -2.41
CA TRP A 36 2.73 11.42 -3.37
C TRP A 36 3.07 11.72 -4.83
N SER A 37 3.62 12.89 -5.14
CA SER A 37 4.03 13.24 -6.51
C SER A 37 5.13 12.32 -7.04
N THR A 38 6.09 11.93 -6.19
CA THR A 38 7.11 10.94 -6.53
C THR A 38 6.50 9.57 -6.77
N PHE A 39 5.54 9.16 -5.93
CA PHE A 39 4.85 7.87 -6.07
C PHE A 39 4.08 7.80 -7.38
N ILE A 40 3.24 8.80 -7.64
CA ILE A 40 2.39 8.86 -8.85
C ILE A 40 3.27 8.84 -10.10
N ARG A 41 4.31 9.69 -10.16
CA ARG A 41 5.25 9.69 -11.31
C ARG A 41 5.95 8.35 -11.50
N CYS A 42 6.32 7.67 -10.40
CA CYS A 42 6.95 6.36 -10.47
C CYS A 42 6.01 5.28 -11.05
N VAL A 43 4.74 5.33 -10.67
CA VAL A 43 3.69 4.44 -11.19
C VAL A 43 3.36 4.79 -12.65
N ASP A 44 3.24 6.08 -12.98
CA ASP A 44 2.86 6.56 -14.30
C ASP A 44 3.89 6.18 -15.39
N ASN A 45 5.18 6.29 -15.07
CA ASN A 45 6.28 5.79 -15.91
C ASN A 45 6.21 4.27 -16.20
N ARG A 46 5.34 3.55 -15.50
CA ARG A 46 5.12 2.10 -15.61
C ARG A 46 3.64 1.75 -15.75
N SER A 47 2.80 2.70 -16.16
CA SER A 47 1.34 2.58 -16.24
C SER A 47 0.88 1.42 -17.13
N TRP A 48 1.68 1.06 -18.14
CA TRP A 48 1.44 -0.11 -19.00
C TRP A 48 1.35 -1.44 -18.22
N LEU A 49 1.97 -1.54 -17.04
CA LEU A 49 1.85 -2.71 -16.16
C LEU A 49 0.43 -2.86 -15.60
N LEU A 50 -0.29 -1.75 -15.45
CA LEU A 50 -1.63 -1.69 -14.85
C LEU A 50 -2.76 -1.99 -15.85
N LEU A 51 -2.47 -2.03 -17.15
CA LEU A 51 -3.48 -2.20 -18.21
C LEU A 51 -4.06 -3.63 -18.30
N SER A 52 -3.62 -4.55 -17.44
CA SER A 52 -4.18 -5.90 -17.35
C SER A 52 -5.14 -6.04 -16.17
N LEU A 53 -6.06 -7.01 -16.24
CA LEU A 53 -6.95 -7.35 -15.11
C LEU A 53 -6.17 -7.70 -13.84
N ASP A 54 -5.09 -8.47 -13.99
CA ASP A 54 -4.19 -8.85 -12.91
C ASP A 54 -3.53 -7.62 -12.25
N GLY A 55 -3.03 -6.68 -13.07
CA GLY A 55 -2.39 -5.45 -12.59
C GLY A 55 -3.36 -4.50 -11.91
N ALA A 56 -4.56 -4.36 -12.47
CA ALA A 56 -5.65 -3.61 -11.84
C ALA A 56 -6.05 -4.23 -10.50
N CYS A 57 -6.23 -5.56 -10.43
CA CYS A 57 -6.57 -6.26 -9.20
C CYS A 57 -5.52 -6.02 -8.11
N VAL A 58 -4.23 -6.23 -8.41
CA VAL A 58 -3.15 -6.03 -7.44
C VAL A 58 -3.16 -4.61 -6.90
N THR A 59 -3.31 -3.62 -7.79
CA THR A 59 -3.35 -2.21 -7.42
C THR A 59 -4.51 -1.91 -6.48
N LEU A 60 -5.72 -2.40 -6.78
CA LEU A 60 -6.90 -2.21 -5.95
C LEU A 60 -6.74 -2.84 -4.56
N ILE A 61 -6.24 -4.07 -4.48
CA ILE A 61 -6.04 -4.76 -3.20
C ILE A 61 -4.97 -4.06 -2.35
N MET A 62 -3.86 -3.63 -2.96
CA MET A 62 -2.80 -2.91 -2.24
C MET A 62 -3.29 -1.53 -1.77
N TYR A 63 -4.05 -0.82 -2.60
CA TYR A 63 -4.65 0.47 -2.24
C TYR A 63 -5.66 0.34 -1.09
N ALA A 64 -6.57 -0.65 -1.16
CA ALA A 64 -7.52 -0.92 -0.09
C ALA A 64 -6.81 -1.19 1.25
N THR A 65 -5.76 -2.01 1.24
CA THR A 65 -4.98 -2.27 2.46
C THR A 65 -4.27 -1.02 2.98
N TYR A 66 -3.72 -0.19 2.08
CA TYR A 66 -3.11 1.09 2.46
C TYR A 66 -4.12 2.05 3.10
N ARG A 67 -5.34 2.11 2.57
CA ARG A 67 -6.44 2.91 3.14
C ARG A 67 -6.81 2.44 4.54
N THR A 68 -6.94 1.13 4.75
CA THR A 68 -7.16 0.57 6.09
C THR A 68 -6.06 1.00 7.06
N MET A 69 -4.80 0.88 6.65
CA MET A 69 -3.65 1.28 7.47
C MET A 69 -3.69 2.77 7.84
N LEU A 70 -4.04 3.65 6.90
CA LEU A 70 -4.16 5.09 7.16
C LEU A 70 -5.31 5.41 8.12
N ASN A 71 -6.49 4.83 7.89
CA ASN A 71 -7.69 5.16 8.67
C ASN A 71 -7.60 4.69 10.13
N LEU A 72 -6.84 3.64 10.41
CA LEU A 72 -6.73 3.08 11.75
C LEU A 72 -5.70 3.79 12.63
N GLU A 73 -4.75 4.53 12.03
CA GLU A 73 -3.62 5.19 12.72
C GLU A 73 -2.93 4.30 13.77
N CYS A 74 -2.89 2.99 13.53
CA CYS A 74 -2.53 2.04 14.57
C CYS A 74 -1.01 2.00 14.80
N PRO A 75 -0.52 2.27 16.02
CA PRO A 75 0.90 2.31 16.32
C PRO A 75 1.63 1.01 15.95
N ASN A 76 2.84 1.13 15.41
CA ASN A 76 3.76 0.03 15.10
C ASN A 76 3.24 -1.06 14.14
N CYS A 77 2.15 -0.79 13.41
CA CYS A 77 1.52 -1.79 12.54
C CYS A 77 1.97 -1.77 11.07
N ASP A 78 2.90 -0.88 10.72
CA ASP A 78 3.35 -0.66 9.33
C ASP A 78 3.82 -1.95 8.65
N LEU A 79 4.68 -2.71 9.33
CA LEU A 79 5.25 -3.95 8.78
C LEU A 79 4.17 -5.01 8.59
N TYR A 80 3.19 -5.08 9.50
CA TYR A 80 2.04 -5.96 9.32
C TYR A 80 1.25 -5.60 8.05
N PHE A 81 0.94 -4.32 7.84
CA PHE A 81 0.20 -3.90 6.65
C PHE A 81 1.02 -4.03 5.36
N HIS A 82 2.34 -3.83 5.41
CA HIS A 82 3.24 -4.14 4.28
C HIS A 82 3.18 -5.62 3.91
N CYS A 83 3.26 -6.52 4.89
CA CYS A 83 3.11 -7.95 4.65
C CYS A 83 1.70 -8.29 4.12
N ARG A 84 0.65 -7.80 4.79
CA ARG A 84 -0.73 -8.14 4.47
C ARG A 84 -1.16 -7.65 3.09
N ALA A 85 -0.72 -6.47 2.66
CA ALA A 85 -1.02 -5.95 1.32
C ALA A 85 -0.43 -6.86 0.22
N ASN A 86 0.79 -7.36 0.43
CA ASN A 86 1.49 -8.22 -0.54
C ASN A 86 0.94 -9.65 -0.51
N TYR A 87 0.57 -10.14 0.68
CA TYR A 87 -0.14 -11.41 0.84
C TYR A 87 -1.45 -11.39 0.06
N ASN A 88 -2.32 -10.41 0.35
CA ASN A 88 -3.65 -10.33 -0.24
C ASN A 88 -3.59 -10.13 -1.75
N ALA A 89 -2.67 -9.28 -2.24
CA ALA A 89 -2.51 -9.06 -3.67
C ALA A 89 -2.27 -10.37 -4.42
N LEU A 90 -1.34 -11.20 -3.96
CA LEU A 90 -1.01 -12.45 -4.65
C LEU A 90 -1.93 -13.61 -4.30
N ARG A 91 -2.64 -13.55 -3.16
CA ARG A 91 -3.66 -14.52 -2.79
C ARG A 91 -4.90 -14.41 -3.69
N TRP A 92 -5.31 -13.17 -3.99
CA TRP A 92 -6.59 -12.89 -4.64
C TRP A 92 -6.47 -12.54 -6.14
N CYS A 93 -5.36 -11.95 -6.58
CA CYS A 93 -5.21 -11.45 -7.96
C CYS A 93 -4.51 -12.40 -8.93
N ARG A 94 -4.54 -13.71 -8.64
CA ARG A 94 -3.78 -14.75 -9.35
C ARG A 94 -2.27 -14.49 -9.25
N LYS A 95 -1.47 -15.51 -8.93
CA LYS A 95 -0.01 -15.36 -8.81
C LYS A 95 0.67 -15.39 -10.19
N SER A 96 0.20 -14.57 -11.12
CA SER A 96 0.77 -14.45 -12.47
C SER A 96 2.06 -13.63 -12.45
N ARG A 97 2.84 -13.73 -13.52
CA ARG A 97 4.03 -12.89 -13.73
C ARG A 97 3.66 -11.40 -13.62
N ARG A 98 2.53 -11.00 -14.19
CA ARG A 98 2.10 -9.60 -14.18
C ARG A 98 1.72 -9.14 -12.77
N SER A 99 1.02 -9.96 -12.00
CA SER A 99 0.69 -9.65 -10.60
C SER A 99 1.95 -9.46 -9.75
N LEU A 100 2.98 -10.30 -9.97
CA LEU A 100 4.27 -10.18 -9.30
C LEU A 100 5.01 -8.89 -9.68
N GLU A 101 5.06 -8.56 -10.97
CA GLU A 101 5.70 -7.34 -11.48
C GLU A 101 5.03 -6.08 -10.92
N VAL A 102 3.70 -6.01 -10.94
CA VAL A 102 2.94 -4.85 -10.42
C VAL A 102 3.10 -4.73 -8.90
N ASN A 103 3.02 -5.85 -8.17
CA ASN A 103 3.20 -5.85 -6.72
C ASN A 103 4.60 -5.32 -6.31
N ALA A 104 5.65 -5.78 -6.98
CA ALA A 104 7.02 -5.31 -6.75
C ALA A 104 7.18 -3.84 -7.14
N MET A 105 6.63 -3.43 -8.29
CA MET A 105 6.67 -2.05 -8.78
C MET A 105 6.05 -1.08 -7.78
N ILE A 106 4.87 -1.38 -7.24
CA ILE A 106 4.20 -0.55 -6.23
C ILE A 106 5.10 -0.40 -4.99
N GLY A 107 5.69 -1.50 -4.52
CA GLY A 107 6.62 -1.47 -3.39
C GLY A 107 7.84 -0.58 -3.64
N ASN A 108 8.46 -0.67 -4.82
CA ASN A 108 9.61 0.15 -5.18
C ASN A 108 9.23 1.64 -5.26
N CYS A 109 8.05 1.96 -5.81
CA CYS A 109 7.55 3.33 -5.82
C CYS A 109 7.27 3.87 -4.42
N GLN A 110 6.81 3.03 -3.48
CA GLN A 110 6.67 3.42 -2.08
C GLN A 110 8.02 3.76 -1.44
N ASP A 111 9.07 2.97 -1.70
CA ASP A 111 10.42 3.22 -1.16
C ASP A 111 10.99 4.56 -1.62
N LEU A 112 10.83 4.89 -2.90
CA LEU A 112 11.25 6.18 -3.46
C LEU A 112 10.50 7.38 -2.87
N SER A 113 9.30 7.14 -2.35
CA SER A 113 8.37 8.18 -1.90
C SER A 113 8.45 8.46 -0.39
N LYS A 114 9.26 7.71 0.35
CA LYS A 114 9.46 7.85 1.81
C LYS A 114 10.88 8.41 2.11
N PRO A 115 11.09 9.74 2.05
CA PRO A 115 12.37 10.34 2.47
C PRO A 115 12.70 10.05 3.94
N GLY A 116 14.00 10.03 4.27
CA GLY A 116 14.47 9.97 5.66
C GLY A 116 14.43 8.59 6.34
N ARG A 117 14.10 7.51 5.61
CA ARG A 117 14.18 6.14 6.16
C ARG A 117 15.64 5.66 6.25
N THR A 118 15.99 5.07 7.38
CA THR A 118 17.31 4.43 7.57
C THR A 118 17.43 3.17 6.70
N PRO A 119 18.65 2.67 6.40
CA PRO A 119 18.83 1.41 5.69
C PRO A 119 18.10 0.23 6.34
N GLU A 120 18.11 0.14 7.67
CA GLU A 120 17.47 -0.93 8.45
C GLU A 120 15.95 -0.87 8.29
N GLN A 121 15.38 0.34 8.37
CA GLN A 121 13.95 0.58 8.16
C GLN A 121 13.51 0.17 6.75
N LYS A 122 14.29 0.49 5.71
CA LYS A 122 14.04 0.05 4.34
C LYS A 122 14.11 -1.47 4.22
N ALA A 123 15.11 -2.10 4.85
CA ALA A 123 15.28 -3.55 4.84
C ALA A 123 14.11 -4.28 5.53
N GLN A 124 13.64 -3.77 6.66
CA GLN A 124 12.47 -4.33 7.37
C GLN A 124 11.19 -4.24 6.55
N GLU A 125 10.93 -3.09 5.91
CA GLU A 125 9.77 -2.93 5.02
C GLU A 125 9.87 -3.83 3.78
N ALA A 126 11.06 -3.95 3.18
CA ALA A 126 11.31 -4.83 2.05
C ALA A 126 11.07 -6.30 2.44
N LYS A 127 11.57 -6.71 3.62
CA LYS A 127 11.37 -8.06 4.16
C LYS A 127 9.90 -8.35 4.42
N ALA A 128 9.15 -7.42 5.03
CA ALA A 128 7.72 -7.58 5.25
C ALA A 128 6.93 -7.77 3.96
N ARG A 129 7.22 -6.96 2.93
CA ARG A 129 6.62 -7.14 1.60
C ARG A 129 6.96 -8.51 1.00
N GLN A 130 8.22 -8.95 1.13
CA GLN A 130 8.66 -10.26 0.65
C GLN A 130 7.94 -11.41 1.35
N ASP A 131 7.83 -11.36 2.68
CA ASP A 131 7.11 -12.39 3.46
C ASP A 131 5.63 -12.48 3.06
N GLY A 132 5.01 -11.34 2.75
CA GLY A 132 3.67 -11.30 2.16
C GLY A 132 3.60 -11.97 0.78
N ARG A 133 4.55 -11.68 -0.12
CA ARG A 133 4.60 -12.30 -1.45
C ARG A 133 4.80 -13.82 -1.38
N GLU A 134 5.55 -14.28 -0.37
CA GLU A 134 5.78 -15.70 -0.06
C GLU A 134 4.61 -16.35 0.69
N GLN A 135 3.53 -15.61 0.94
CA GLN A 135 2.30 -16.10 1.61
C GLN A 135 2.56 -16.61 3.04
N LYS A 136 3.50 -16.00 3.76
CA LYS A 136 3.76 -16.31 5.18
C LYS A 136 2.68 -15.73 6.09
N ASP A 137 2.64 -16.24 7.33
CA ASP A 137 1.76 -15.74 8.37
C ASP A 137 2.22 -14.35 8.87
N CYS A 138 1.67 -13.30 8.26
CA CYS A 138 1.93 -11.91 8.64
C CYS A 138 1.56 -11.61 10.10
N ALA A 139 0.53 -12.27 10.65
CA ALA A 139 0.06 -11.98 12.01
C ALA A 139 1.08 -12.45 13.05
N SER A 140 1.54 -13.70 12.92
CA SER A 140 2.60 -14.25 13.76
C SER A 140 3.90 -13.45 13.67
N LEU A 141 4.28 -13.01 12.47
CA LEU A 141 5.52 -12.28 12.22
C LEU A 141 5.50 -10.83 12.71
N TYR A 142 4.37 -10.13 12.61
CA TYR A 142 4.32 -8.66 12.72
C TYR A 142 3.24 -8.08 13.62
N LEU A 143 2.43 -8.88 14.31
CA LEU A 143 1.55 -8.34 15.37
C LEU A 143 2.29 -8.35 16.71
N ARG A 144 2.63 -9.55 17.21
CA ARG A 144 3.25 -9.70 18.53
C ARG A 144 4.70 -9.21 18.56
N LYS A 145 5.47 -9.47 17.49
CA LYS A 145 6.92 -9.21 17.46
C LYS A 145 7.28 -7.72 17.52
N VAL A 146 6.41 -6.85 17.00
CA VAL A 146 6.67 -5.41 16.89
C VAL A 146 5.72 -4.57 17.75
N GLY A 147 4.93 -5.21 18.62
CA GLY A 147 3.97 -4.52 19.47
C GLY A 147 2.89 -3.78 18.69
N CYS A 148 2.42 -4.36 17.57
CA CYS A 148 1.32 -3.80 16.81
C CYS A 148 -0.02 -4.14 17.48
N SER A 149 -0.80 -3.12 17.79
CA SER A 149 -2.08 -3.24 18.52
C SER A 149 -3.29 -3.50 17.63
N TYR A 150 -3.07 -3.78 16.35
CA TYR A 150 -4.12 -4.14 15.41
C TYR A 150 -4.62 -5.56 15.64
N ASN A 151 -5.93 -5.73 15.77
CA ASN A 151 -6.57 -7.04 15.83
C ASN A 151 -7.16 -7.38 14.45
N PRO A 152 -6.60 -8.37 13.73
CA PRO A 152 -7.05 -8.72 12.40
C PRO A 152 -8.41 -9.41 12.36
N ARG A 153 -8.91 -9.93 13.50
CA ARG A 153 -10.24 -10.55 13.58
C ARG A 153 -11.35 -9.51 13.66
N SER A 154 -11.14 -8.45 14.45
CA SER A 154 -12.14 -7.38 14.62
C SER A 154 -11.92 -6.21 13.65
N GLY A 155 -10.75 -6.11 13.01
CA GLY A 155 -10.39 -4.99 12.16
C GLY A 155 -10.12 -3.70 12.93
N LYS A 156 -9.91 -3.78 14.26
CA LYS A 156 -9.77 -2.62 15.15
C LYS A 156 -8.35 -2.47 15.68
N CYS A 157 -7.99 -1.23 16.01
CA CYS A 157 -6.78 -0.94 16.77
C CYS A 157 -7.11 -0.85 18.27
N MET A 158 -6.57 -1.78 19.06
CA MET A 158 -6.99 -2.00 20.45
C MET A 158 -6.55 -0.88 21.41
N ASP A 159 -5.48 -0.15 21.10
CA ASP A 159 -5.01 0.95 21.96
C ASP A 159 -5.91 2.19 21.87
N PHE A 160 -6.56 2.43 20.72
CA PHE A 160 -7.58 3.48 20.59
C PHE A 160 -8.85 3.14 21.37
N GLU A 161 -9.23 1.86 21.46
CA GLU A 161 -10.39 1.45 22.26
C GLU A 161 -10.14 1.61 23.76
N LYS A 162 -8.93 1.30 24.25
CA LYS A 162 -8.55 1.54 25.66
C LYS A 162 -8.55 3.02 26.06
N ALA A 163 -8.23 3.92 25.13
CA ALA A 163 -8.30 5.36 25.37
C ALA A 163 -9.75 5.87 25.41
N ARG A 164 -10.63 5.32 24.56
CA ARG A 164 -12.05 5.70 24.49
C ARG A 164 -12.89 5.16 25.66
N THR A 165 -12.54 4.00 26.24
CA THR A 165 -13.27 3.41 27.39
C THR A 165 -12.80 3.91 28.77
N LYS A 166 -11.76 4.74 28.80
CA LYS A 166 -11.27 5.40 30.02
C LYS A 166 -11.70 6.87 30.15
N SER A 167 -12.50 7.38 29.20
CA SER A 167 -13.21 8.67 29.28
C SER A 167 -14.67 8.42 29.60
#